data_AF-A0A3C0CRV4-F1
#
_entry.id   AF-A0A3C0CRV4-F1
#
_cell.length_a   1.000
_cell.length_b   1.000
_cell.length_c   1.000
_cell.angle_alpha   90.00
_cell.angle_beta   90.00
_cell.angle_gamma   90.00
#
_symmetry.space_group_name_H-M   'P 1'
#
loop_
_entity.id
_entity.type
_entity.pdbx_description
1 polymer ?
#
loop_
_entity_poly.entity_id
_entity_poly.type
_entity_poly.pdbx_seq_one_letter_code
_entity_poly.pdbx_strand_id
1 'polypeptide(L)'
;GVEEVREGIIAARIAAHAGDIAKGIPGAAQWDLDMSKARKARDWKRQEELSIDPQKFKKYRKERGAHDEEVCSMCSQFCAMKVVEEYLRKK
;
A
#
# COMPACT_ATOMS: atom_id res chain seq x y z
N GLY A 1 -20.87 1.64 -16.74
CA GLY A 1 -19.78 1.88 -17.71
C GLY A 1 -18.58 1.00 -17.42
N VAL A 2 -17.57 0.97 -18.30
CA VAL A 2 -16.39 0.08 -18.17
C VAL A 2 -15.64 0.31 -16.84
N GLU A 3 -15.50 1.56 -16.40
CA GLU A 3 -14.86 1.88 -15.12
C GLU A 3 -15.63 1.33 -13.92
N GLU A 4 -16.96 1.41 -13.91
CA GLU A 4 -17.80 0.85 -12.82
C GLU A 4 -17.64 -0.67 -12.70
N VAL A 5 -17.54 -1.35 -13.85
CA VAL A 5 -17.28 -2.81 -13.87
C VAL A 5 -15.91 -3.10 -13.26
N ARG A 6 -14.88 -2.33 -13.64
CA ARG A 6 -13.52 -2.47 -13.08
C ARG A 6 -13.51 -2.25 -11.57
N GLU A 7 -14.16 -1.19 -11.09
CA GLU A 7 -14.24 -0.90 -9.65
C GLU A 7 -14.97 -2.01 -8.88
N GLY A 8 -16.07 -2.53 -9.43
CA GLY A 8 -16.78 -3.68 -8.86
C GLY A 8 -15.91 -4.93 -8.74
N ILE A 9 -15.12 -5.24 -9.78
CA ILE A 9 -14.19 -6.38 -9.77
C ILE A 9 -13.09 -6.18 -8.71
N ILE A 10 -12.49 -4.99 -8.62
CA ILE A 10 -11.47 -4.71 -7.61
C ILE A 10 -12.06 -4.82 -6.20
N ALA A 11 -13.26 -4.27 -5.96
CA ALA A 11 -13.94 -4.38 -4.68
C ALA A 11 -14.21 -5.86 -4.29
N ALA A 12 -14.68 -6.67 -5.24
CA ALA A 12 -14.90 -8.09 -5.03
C ALA A 12 -13.59 -8.84 -4.69
N ARG A 13 -12.48 -8.52 -5.38
CA ARG A 13 -11.16 -9.10 -5.08
C ARG A 13 -10.66 -8.73 -3.68
N ILE A 14 -10.88 -7.49 -3.24
CA ILE A 14 -10.55 -7.06 -1.86
C ILE A 14 -11.37 -7.89 -0.85
N ALA A 15 -12.67 -8.04 -1.08
CA ALA A 15 -13.55 -8.80 -0.19
C ALA A 15 -13.15 -10.29 -0.11
N ALA A 16 -12.82 -10.90 -1.25
CA ALA A 16 -12.34 -12.28 -1.30
C ALA A 16 -11.06 -12.46 -0.48
N HIS A 17 -10.06 -11.59 -0.70
CA HIS A 17 -8.79 -11.62 0.02
C HIS A 17 -8.95 -11.43 1.53
N ALA A 18 -9.83 -10.52 1.96
CA ALA A 18 -10.17 -10.36 3.38
C ALA A 18 -10.77 -11.65 3.97
N GLY A 19 -11.62 -12.34 3.21
CA GLY A 19 -12.14 -13.66 3.56
C GLY A 19 -11.06 -14.73 3.66
N ASP A 20 -10.08 -14.72 2.76
CA ASP A 20 -8.95 -15.65 2.76
C ASP A 20 -8.06 -15.46 3.99
N ILE A 21 -7.80 -14.22 4.40
CA ILE A 21 -7.09 -13.91 5.65
C ILE A 21 -7.89 -14.44 6.84
N ALA A 22 -9.19 -14.14 6.92
CA ALA A 22 -10.04 -14.57 8.04
C ALA A 22 -10.12 -16.10 8.17
N LYS A 23 -10.07 -16.82 7.05
CA LYS A 23 -10.04 -18.28 7.01
C LYS A 23 -8.66 -18.89 7.28
N GLY A 24 -7.62 -18.06 7.39
CA GLY A 24 -6.24 -18.52 7.59
C GLY A 24 -5.67 -19.23 6.37
N ILE A 25 -6.08 -18.86 5.15
CA ILE A 25 -5.53 -19.44 3.92
C ILE A 25 -4.01 -19.18 3.87
N PRO A 26 -3.18 -20.22 3.69
CA PRO A 26 -1.72 -20.07 3.65
C PRO A 26 -1.29 -19.00 2.62
N GLY A 27 -0.47 -18.06 3.07
CA GLY A 27 0.07 -16.98 2.23
C GLY A 27 -0.81 -15.73 2.10
N ALA A 28 -2.11 -15.78 2.44
CA ALA A 28 -2.99 -14.61 2.34
C ALA A 28 -2.51 -13.46 3.25
N ALA A 29 -2.26 -13.74 4.52
CA ALA A 29 -1.74 -12.74 5.47
C ALA A 29 -0.30 -12.29 5.13
N GLN A 30 0.48 -13.13 4.43
CA GLN A 30 1.85 -12.79 4.02
C GLN A 30 1.84 -11.66 2.98
N TRP A 31 0.88 -11.65 2.06
CA TRP A 31 0.74 -10.58 1.08
C TRP A 31 0.55 -9.21 1.75
N ASP A 32 -0.32 -9.13 2.77
CA ASP A 32 -0.53 -7.91 3.58
C ASP A 32 0.71 -7.51 4.36
N LEU A 33 1.42 -8.49 4.91
CA LEU A 33 2.65 -8.25 5.65
C LEU A 33 3.74 -7.67 4.73
N ASP A 34 3.88 -8.20 3.52
CA ASP A 34 4.86 -7.72 2.53
C ASP A 34 4.50 -6.31 2.03
N MET A 35 3.22 -6.05 1.77
CA MET A 35 2.70 -4.71 1.47
C MET A 35 3.01 -3.73 2.61
N SER A 36 2.81 -4.14 3.86
CA SER A 36 3.06 -3.33 5.05
C SER A 36 4.55 -3.04 5.25
N LYS A 37 5.41 -4.03 4.99
CA LYS A 37 6.88 -3.86 5.01
C LYS A 37 7.34 -2.89 3.94
N ALA A 38 6.86 -3.03 2.71
CA ALA A 38 7.16 -2.10 1.62
C ALA A 38 6.73 -0.66 1.97
N ARG A 39 5.52 -0.49 2.52
CA ARG A 39 5.03 0.81 2.99
C ARG A 39 5.89 1.41 4.11
N LYS A 40 6.33 0.60 5.09
CA LYS A 40 7.21 1.05 6.17
C LYS A 40 8.57 1.49 5.65
N ALA A 41 9.17 0.70 4.76
CA ALA A 41 10.44 0.99 4.11
C ALA A 41 10.35 2.12 3.07
N ARG A 42 9.12 2.54 2.71
CA ARG A 42 8.84 3.52 1.67
C ARG A 42 9.36 3.08 0.29
N ASP A 43 9.39 1.77 0.09
CA ASP A 43 9.66 1.19 -1.22
C ASP A 43 8.37 1.26 -2.05
N TRP A 44 8.18 2.42 -2.69
CA TRP A 44 6.99 2.72 -3.48
C TRP A 44 6.83 1.80 -4.68
N LYS A 45 7.95 1.35 -5.26
CA LYS A 45 7.94 0.43 -6.40
C LYS A 45 7.43 -0.94 -5.95
N ARG A 46 7.95 -1.47 -4.85
CA ARG A 46 7.47 -2.73 -4.30
C ARG A 46 6.03 -2.64 -3.82
N GLN A 47 5.64 -1.49 -3.26
CA GLN A 47 4.26 -1.24 -2.85
C GLN A 47 3.30 -1.21 -4.05
N GLU A 48 3.71 -0.63 -5.19
CA GLU A 48 2.97 -0.66 -6.45
C GLU A 48 2.79 -2.09 -6.95
N GLU A 49 3.88 -2.86 -7.04
CA GLU A 49 3.89 -4.26 -7.49
C GLU A 49 2.96 -5.16 -6.66
N LEU A 50 2.91 -4.92 -5.35
CA LEU A 50 2.07 -5.69 -4.42
C LEU A 50 0.62 -5.19 -4.36
N SER A 51 0.29 -4.05 -4.96
CA SER A 51 -1.06 -3.49 -4.84
C SER A 51 -2.07 -4.26 -5.69
N ILE A 52 -3.32 -4.30 -5.24
CA ILE A 52 -4.39 -5.01 -5.97
C ILE A 52 -4.74 -4.33 -7.31
N ASP A 53 -4.44 -3.03 -7.41
CA ASP A 53 -4.60 -2.19 -8.60
C ASP A 53 -3.39 -1.24 -8.76
N PRO A 54 -2.31 -1.71 -9.42
CA PRO A 54 -1.10 -0.90 -9.63
C PRO A 54 -1.33 0.37 -10.45
N GLN A 55 -2.28 0.33 -11.39
CA GLN A 55 -2.58 1.49 -12.24
C GLN A 55 -3.20 2.62 -11.39
N LYS A 56 -4.16 2.28 -10.52
CA LYS A 56 -4.78 3.25 -9.60
C LYS A 56 -3.80 3.75 -8.55
N PHE A 57 -2.92 2.88 -8.04
CA PHE A 57 -1.82 3.28 -7.16
C PHE A 57 -0.92 4.35 -7.80
N LYS A 58 -0.41 4.08 -9.00
CA LYS A 58 0.48 4.99 -9.73
C LYS A 58 -0.20 6.32 -10.04
N LYS A 59 -1.46 6.29 -10.48
CA LYS A 59 -2.27 7.48 -10.74
C LYS A 59 -2.36 8.37 -9.50
N TYR A 60 -2.79 7.81 -8.37
CA TYR A 60 -2.96 8.58 -7.14
C TYR A 60 -1.65 9.10 -6.57
N ARG A 61 -0.57 8.32 -6.67
CA ARG A 61 0.74 8.79 -6.21
C ARG A 61 1.24 9.97 -7.06
N LYS A 62 1.03 9.91 -8.38
CA LYS A 62 1.36 11.02 -9.30
C LYS A 62 0.53 12.28 -9.01
N GLU A 63 -0.78 12.12 -8.85
CA GLU A 63 -1.71 13.25 -8.62
C GLU A 63 -1.44 13.98 -7.30
N ARG A 64 -0.99 13.27 -6.27
CA ARG A 64 -0.80 13.84 -4.93
C ARG A 64 0.55 14.52 -4.70
N GLY A 65 1.33 14.78 -5.77
CA GLY A 65 2.59 15.51 -5.65
C GLY A 65 3.72 14.65 -5.06
N ALA A 66 4.00 13.52 -5.71
CA ALA A 66 5.12 12.62 -5.40
C ALA A 66 6.52 13.21 -5.67
N HIS A 67 6.77 14.44 -5.23
CA HIS A 67 8.08 15.08 -5.33
C HIS A 67 9.03 14.63 -4.21
N ASP A 68 8.48 14.11 -3.11
CA ASP A 68 9.25 13.53 -2.01
C ASP A 68 9.26 12.00 -2.13
N GLU A 69 10.46 11.42 -2.25
CA GLU A 69 10.65 9.97 -2.24
C GLU A 69 10.64 9.40 -0.81
N GLU A 70 10.84 10.24 0.20
CA GLU A 70 10.95 9.81 1.60
C GLU A 70 9.64 9.80 2.36
N VAL A 71 8.55 10.37 1.85
CA VAL A 71 7.25 10.36 2.54
C VAL A 71 6.10 10.47 1.54
N CYS A 72 4.89 10.09 1.97
CA CYS A 72 3.68 10.40 1.21
C CYS A 72 3.23 11.84 1.49
N SER A 73 2.40 12.37 0.58
CA SER A 73 1.86 13.73 0.65
C SER A 73 0.88 13.98 1.82
N MET A 74 0.47 12.95 2.56
CA MET A 74 -0.57 13.07 3.59
C MET A 74 -0.05 13.78 4.85
N CYS A 75 1.08 13.32 5.39
CA CYS A 75 1.68 13.87 6.61
C CYS A 75 2.96 14.65 6.33
N SER A 76 3.53 14.50 5.13
CA SER A 76 4.79 15.15 4.72
C SER A 76 5.87 15.00 5.81
N GLN A 77 6.46 16.11 6.26
CA GLN A 77 7.55 16.14 7.25
C GLN A 77 7.19 15.50 8.60
N PHE A 78 5.90 15.37 8.94
CA PHE A 78 5.42 14.74 10.17
C PHE A 78 5.06 13.26 9.98
N CYS A 79 5.69 12.57 9.03
CA CYS A 79 5.43 11.16 8.79
C CYS A 79 5.79 10.29 10.00
N ALA A 80 4.78 9.68 10.62
CA ALA A 80 4.95 8.82 11.79
C ALA A 80 5.92 7.65 11.55
N MET A 81 5.90 7.05 10.35
CA MET A 81 6.80 5.93 10.02
C MET A 81 8.27 6.36 9.99
N LYS A 82 8.56 7.55 9.46
CA LYS A 82 9.91 8.13 9.44
C LYS A 82 10.38 8.45 10.85
N VAL A 83 9.54 9.10 11.65
CA VAL A 83 9.85 9.46 13.04
C VAL A 83 10.15 8.22 13.89
N VAL A 84 9.34 7.17 13.79
CA VAL A 84 9.55 5.91 14.52
C VAL A 84 10.83 5.22 14.06
N GLU A 85 11.12 5.20 12.76
CA GLU A 85 12.38 4.63 12.24
C GLU A 85 13.61 5.38 12.78
N GLU A 86 13.60 6.71 12.76
CA GLU A 86 14.70 7.53 13.28
C GLU A 86 14.93 7.30 14.78
N TYR A 87 13.85 7.13 15.55
CA TYR A 87 13.94 6.79 16.97
C TYR A 87 14.54 5.40 17.19
N LEU A 88 14.11 4.40 16.41
CA LEU A 88 14.57 3.02 16.54
C LEU A 88 15.99 2.80 16.01
N ARG A 89 16.46 3.57 15.00
CA ARG A 89 17.84 3.51 14.47
C ARG A 89 18.89 4.18 15.37
N LYS A 90 18.49 5.00 16.35
CA LYS A 90 19.40 5.69 17.28
C LYS A 90 19.84 4.84 18.49
N LYS A 91 19.37 3.60 18.58
CA LYS A 91 19.89 2.57 19.50
C LYS A 91 20.81 1.62 18.75
#